data_AF-A0A1M5WCD6-F1
#
_entry.id   AF-A0A1M5WCD6-F1
#
_cell.length_a   1.000
_cell.length_b   1.000
_cell.length_c   1.000
_cell.angle_alpha   90.00
_cell.angle_beta   90.00
_cell.angle_gamma   90.00
#
_symmetry.space_group_name_H-M   'P 1'
#
loop_
_entity.id
_entity.type
_entity.pdbx_description
1 polymer ?
#
loop_
_entity_poly.entity_id
_entity_poly.type
_entity_poly.pdbx_seq_one_letter_code
_entity_poly.pdbx_strand_id
1 'polypeptide(L)'
;MTKIMKNQLLQQEVAEMLSNFLEQKQISQNKLAEMIGVSSATISNIINEFWERVNETMLLKIKAYFKTKDWTLIKTSNFTTVQDACDTARKRRTMIGIIGYAGAGKTTALQNYYESNANTYMVTCMRGVRTKQLLSDILKALGVNYLASDVEMIRTIIGELNKKDGALLIIDEASKLSANALMYIQDILDGIEGGAGIIIAGVEYLLENLKKGVDKKKMGMPEFYTRVALWHHLTGPTRKEIETICVNNGLTDKQIIRDVTRLNDFRQVRNSILNFETA
;
A
#
# COMPACT_ATOMS: atom_id res chain seq x y z
N MET A 1 -8.35 9.48 36.50
CA MET A 1 -7.89 8.20 35.91
C MET A 1 -6.42 7.99 36.27
N THR A 2 -6.11 6.97 37.08
CA THR A 2 -4.77 6.70 37.64
C THR A 2 -3.79 6.22 36.56
N LYS A 3 -2.48 6.46 36.73
CA LYS A 3 -1.43 6.04 35.77
C LYS A 3 -1.46 4.54 35.45
N ILE A 4 -1.75 3.71 36.45
CA ILE A 4 -1.88 2.26 36.33
C ILE A 4 -3.03 1.88 35.37
N MET A 5 -4.19 2.50 35.56
CA MET A 5 -5.38 2.26 34.74
C MET A 5 -5.18 2.67 33.27
N LYS A 6 -4.45 3.77 33.02
CA LYS A 6 -4.07 4.18 31.66
C LYS A 6 -3.16 3.16 30.97
N ASN A 7 -2.21 2.56 31.70
CA ASN A 7 -1.30 1.56 31.13
C ASN A 7 -2.03 0.25 30.80
N GLN A 8 -2.95 -0.20 31.66
CA GLN A 8 -3.79 -1.37 31.38
C GLN A 8 -4.67 -1.19 30.14
N LEU A 9 -5.27 -0.01 29.98
CA LEU A 9 -6.03 0.33 28.76
C LEU A 9 -5.16 0.26 27.51
N LEU A 10 -3.94 0.82 27.55
CA LEU A 10 -3.00 0.78 26.43
C LEU A 10 -2.59 -0.66 26.09
N GLN A 11 -2.37 -1.50 27.10
CA GLN A 11 -2.03 -2.93 26.93
C GLN A 11 -3.13 -3.67 26.17
N GLN A 12 -4.38 -3.55 26.62
CA GLN A 12 -5.53 -4.21 25.98
C GLN A 12 -5.76 -3.70 24.55
N GLU A 13 -5.72 -2.37 24.36
CA GLU A 13 -5.87 -1.74 23.04
C GLU A 13 -4.84 -2.29 22.04
N VAL A 14 -3.58 -2.40 22.44
CA VAL A 14 -2.51 -2.91 21.56
C VAL A 14 -2.67 -4.41 21.29
N ALA A 15 -3.09 -5.22 22.26
CA ALA A 15 -3.35 -6.64 22.05
C ALA A 15 -4.49 -6.88 21.05
N GLU A 16 -5.56 -6.10 21.14
CA GLU A 16 -6.69 -6.16 20.22
C GLU A 16 -6.27 -5.76 18.80
N MET A 17 -5.53 -4.65 18.65
CA MET A 17 -4.99 -4.22 17.34
C MET A 17 -4.14 -5.31 16.68
N LEU A 18 -3.25 -5.95 17.45
CA LEU A 18 -2.39 -7.02 16.95
C LEU A 18 -3.21 -8.24 16.51
N SER A 19 -4.16 -8.67 17.33
CA SER A 19 -4.97 -9.86 17.07
C SER A 19 -5.85 -9.67 15.83
N ASN A 20 -6.55 -8.54 15.75
CA ASN A 20 -7.37 -8.18 14.59
C ASN A 20 -6.55 -8.13 13.31
N PHE A 21 -5.36 -7.53 13.36
CA PHE A 21 -4.51 -7.44 12.17
C PHE A 21 -3.97 -8.80 11.74
N LEU A 22 -3.57 -9.66 12.67
CA LEU A 22 -3.10 -11.02 12.36
C LEU A 22 -4.18 -11.87 11.70
N GLU A 23 -5.40 -11.82 12.23
CA GLU A 23 -6.55 -12.53 11.67
C GLU A 23 -6.91 -12.00 10.28
N GLN A 24 -7.03 -10.68 10.14
CA GLN A 24 -7.37 -10.03 8.88
C GLN A 24 -6.35 -10.29 7.78
N LYS A 25 -5.05 -10.25 8.12
CA LYS A 25 -3.96 -10.41 7.16
C LYS A 25 -3.56 -11.85 6.90
N GLN A 26 -3.93 -12.78 7.79
CA GLN A 26 -3.51 -14.18 7.76
C GLN A 26 -1.97 -14.32 7.70
N ILE A 27 -1.26 -13.50 8.48
CA ILE A 27 0.21 -13.52 8.58
C ILE A 27 0.66 -14.07 9.93
N SER A 28 1.90 -14.55 10.01
CA SER A 28 2.48 -15.00 11.28
C SER A 28 2.86 -13.83 12.19
N GLN A 29 2.93 -14.09 13.50
CA GLN A 29 3.44 -13.12 14.48
C GLN A 29 4.86 -12.64 14.15
N ASN A 30 5.71 -13.55 13.65
CA ASN A 30 7.07 -13.21 13.19
C ASN A 30 7.05 -12.18 12.06
N LYS A 31 6.14 -12.36 11.09
CA LYS A 31 6.04 -11.44 9.97
C LYS A 31 5.55 -10.07 10.42
N LEU A 32 4.56 -10.04 11.31
CA LEU A 32 4.06 -8.78 11.88
C LEU A 32 5.14 -8.06 12.70
N ALA A 33 5.93 -8.81 13.48
CA ALA A 33 7.05 -8.25 14.25
C ALA A 33 8.09 -7.58 13.33
N GLU A 34 8.45 -8.21 12.21
CA GLU A 34 9.33 -7.64 11.19
C GLU A 34 8.75 -6.35 10.60
N MET A 35 7.45 -6.34 10.26
CA MET A 35 6.75 -5.17 9.69
C MET A 35 6.73 -3.96 10.65
N ILE A 36 6.54 -4.20 11.95
CA ILE A 36 6.54 -3.15 12.99
C ILE A 36 7.98 -2.77 13.40
N GLY A 37 8.96 -3.64 13.14
CA GLY A 37 10.34 -3.51 13.59
C GLY A 37 10.52 -3.80 15.09
N VAL A 38 9.83 -4.81 15.61
CA VAL A 38 9.97 -5.32 16.99
C VAL A 38 10.36 -6.80 16.97
N SER A 39 10.71 -7.36 18.12
CA SER A 39 11.01 -8.79 18.21
C SER A 39 9.74 -9.64 18.17
N SER A 40 9.83 -10.86 17.63
CA SER A 40 8.72 -11.83 17.71
C SER A 40 8.28 -12.11 19.14
N ALA A 41 9.23 -12.13 20.08
CA ALA A 41 8.94 -12.30 21.50
C ALA A 41 8.08 -11.17 22.05
N THR A 42 8.26 -9.92 21.57
CA THR A 42 7.42 -8.78 21.96
C THR A 42 5.96 -8.99 21.55
N ILE A 43 5.72 -9.43 20.32
CA ILE A 43 4.35 -9.71 19.83
C ILE A 43 3.73 -10.86 20.61
N SER A 44 4.48 -11.94 20.82
CA SER A 44 4.01 -13.11 21.58
C SER A 44 3.69 -12.78 23.04
N ASN A 45 4.54 -12.00 23.73
CA ASN A 45 4.29 -11.59 25.11
C ASN A 45 3.02 -10.74 25.23
N ILE A 46 2.72 -9.87 24.25
CA ILE A 46 1.49 -9.05 24.26
C ILE A 46 0.25 -9.91 24.04
N ILE A 47 0.28 -10.81 23.05
CA ILE A 47 -0.88 -11.67 22.72
C ILE A 47 -1.18 -12.65 23.87
N ASN A 48 -0.16 -13.13 24.58
CA ASN A 48 -0.32 -14.01 25.74
C ASN A 48 -0.44 -13.25 27.07
N GLU A 49 -0.57 -11.92 27.04
CA GLU A 49 -0.77 -11.07 28.23
C GLU A 49 0.37 -11.14 29.28
N PHE A 50 1.61 -11.43 28.87
CA PHE A 50 2.81 -11.37 29.72
C PHE A 50 3.32 -9.93 29.88
N TRP A 51 2.50 -9.09 30.50
CA TRP A 51 2.70 -7.65 30.64
C TRP A 51 3.96 -7.27 31.42
N GLU A 52 4.45 -8.13 32.31
CA GLU A 52 5.69 -7.92 33.07
C GLU A 52 6.94 -7.88 32.18
N ARG A 53 6.84 -8.40 30.94
CA ARG A 53 7.92 -8.46 29.95
C ARG A 53 7.78 -7.41 28.85
N VAL A 54 6.77 -6.54 28.95
CA VAL A 54 6.45 -5.53 27.94
C VAL A 54 6.48 -4.15 28.56
N ASN A 55 7.33 -3.28 28.03
CA ASN A 55 7.40 -1.89 28.50
C ASN A 55 6.51 -0.96 27.67
N GLU A 56 6.17 0.19 28.24
CA GLU A 56 5.31 1.20 27.61
C GLU A 56 5.86 1.68 26.26
N THR A 57 7.18 1.82 26.12
CA THR A 57 7.83 2.23 24.86
C THR A 57 7.54 1.24 23.71
N MET A 58 7.54 -0.07 23.99
CA MET A 58 7.18 -1.10 23.01
C MET A 58 5.71 -0.98 22.60
N LEU A 59 4.81 -0.81 23.56
CA LEU A 59 3.38 -0.62 23.31
C LEU A 59 3.12 0.62 22.46
N LEU A 60 3.79 1.73 22.78
CA LEU A 60 3.68 2.98 22.02
C LEU A 60 4.22 2.84 20.60
N LYS A 61 5.31 2.09 20.39
CA LYS A 61 5.83 1.81 19.04
C LYS A 61 4.83 1.01 18.21
N ILE A 62 4.21 -0.01 18.80
CA ILE A 62 3.19 -0.83 18.12
C ILE A 62 1.92 -0.01 17.86
N LYS A 63 1.45 0.74 18.86
CA LYS A 63 0.33 1.65 18.71
C LYS A 63 0.59 2.72 17.65
N ALA A 64 1.81 3.23 17.54
CA ALA A 64 2.17 4.20 16.50
C ALA A 64 2.15 3.58 15.09
N TYR A 65 2.43 2.28 14.96
CA TYR A 65 2.26 1.55 13.70
C TYR A 65 0.79 1.44 13.31
N PHE A 66 -0.08 1.11 14.27
CA PHE A 66 -1.53 0.99 14.05
C PHE A 66 -2.30 2.29 14.18
N LYS A 67 -1.63 3.41 14.48
CA LYS A 67 -2.28 4.70 14.59
C LYS A 67 -2.92 5.03 13.26
N THR A 68 -4.22 4.77 13.20
CA THR A 68 -5.16 5.52 12.40
C THR A 68 -4.88 6.97 12.75
N LYS A 69 -4.25 7.68 11.81
CA LYS A 69 -4.26 9.14 11.84
C LYS A 69 -5.70 9.53 12.14
N ASP A 70 -5.93 10.54 12.99
CA ASP A 70 -7.26 11.13 13.27
C ASP A 70 -8.02 11.58 12.01
N TRP A 71 -7.39 11.39 10.84
CA TRP A 71 -7.94 11.41 9.52
C TRP A 71 -8.94 10.27 9.23
N THR A 72 -10.21 10.63 9.13
CA THR A 72 -11.27 9.77 8.61
C THR A 72 -11.13 9.61 7.10
N LEU A 73 -10.86 8.38 6.65
CA LEU A 73 -10.78 8.05 5.23
C LEU A 73 -12.17 8.02 4.59
N ILE A 74 -12.35 8.83 3.54
CA ILE A 74 -13.61 8.91 2.79
C ILE A 74 -13.50 8.10 1.50
N LYS A 75 -14.55 7.33 1.20
CA LYS A 75 -14.70 6.57 -0.05
C LYS A 75 -15.00 7.52 -1.22
N THR A 76 -13.95 8.14 -1.76
CA THR A 76 -14.03 8.95 -2.98
C THR A 76 -14.19 8.07 -4.22
N SER A 77 -14.50 8.69 -5.35
CA SER A 77 -14.51 8.06 -6.68
C SER A 77 -13.15 7.41 -7.00
N ASN A 78 -12.05 8.13 -6.76
CA ASN A 78 -10.70 7.61 -6.94
C ASN A 78 -10.41 6.45 -5.98
N PHE A 79 -10.82 6.55 -4.72
CA PHE A 79 -10.64 5.45 -3.76
C PHE A 79 -11.34 4.18 -4.26
N THR A 80 -12.60 4.30 -4.66
CA THR A 80 -13.42 3.19 -5.18
C THR A 80 -12.80 2.60 -6.43
N THR A 81 -12.37 3.45 -7.37
CA THR A 81 -11.69 3.02 -8.61
C THR A 81 -10.44 2.20 -8.31
N VAL A 82 -9.65 2.60 -7.31
CA VAL A 82 -8.46 1.84 -6.91
C VAL A 82 -8.82 0.51 -6.26
N GLN A 83 -9.84 0.47 -5.37
CA GLN A 83 -10.30 -0.80 -4.78
C GLN A 83 -10.79 -1.77 -5.87
N ASP A 84 -11.64 -1.30 -6.77
CA ASP A 84 -12.21 -2.11 -7.87
C ASP A 84 -11.12 -2.61 -8.82
N ALA A 85 -10.10 -1.79 -9.09
CA ALA A 85 -8.94 -2.20 -9.89
C ALA A 85 -8.16 -3.32 -9.19
N CYS A 86 -7.92 -3.21 -7.88
CA CYS A 86 -7.27 -4.26 -7.09
C CYS A 86 -8.09 -5.55 -7.07
N ASP A 87 -9.40 -5.47 -6.86
CA ASP A 87 -10.31 -6.63 -6.90
C ASP A 87 -10.32 -7.28 -8.28
N THR A 88 -10.35 -6.47 -9.35
CA THR A 88 -10.32 -6.95 -10.73
C THR A 88 -8.99 -7.65 -11.04
N ALA A 89 -7.86 -7.06 -10.66
CA ALA A 89 -6.54 -7.65 -10.86
C ALA A 89 -6.41 -8.98 -10.11
N ARG A 90 -6.86 -9.04 -8.86
CA ARG A 90 -6.90 -10.26 -8.04
C ARG A 90 -7.76 -11.34 -8.68
N LYS A 91 -9.02 -11.01 -9.02
CA LYS A 91 -10.00 -11.98 -9.52
C LYS A 91 -9.61 -12.52 -10.89
N ARG A 92 -9.11 -11.66 -11.78
CA ARG A 92 -8.75 -12.03 -13.15
C ARG A 92 -7.32 -12.54 -13.27
N ARG A 93 -6.50 -12.37 -12.22
CA ARG A 93 -5.10 -12.77 -12.18
C ARG A 93 -4.30 -12.13 -13.33
N THR A 94 -4.58 -10.85 -13.55
CA THR A 94 -4.00 -10.01 -14.61
C THR A 94 -3.26 -8.83 -14.02
N MET A 95 -2.36 -8.23 -14.82
CA MET A 95 -1.76 -6.95 -14.48
C MET A 95 -2.71 -5.79 -14.84
N ILE A 96 -2.96 -4.89 -13.89
CA ILE A 96 -3.75 -3.67 -14.07
C ILE A 96 -2.90 -2.46 -13.69
N GLY A 97 -2.97 -1.42 -14.53
CA GLY A 97 -2.29 -0.16 -14.31
C GLY A 97 -3.21 0.91 -13.73
N ILE A 98 -2.71 1.69 -12.77
CA ILE A 98 -3.41 2.84 -12.18
C ILE A 98 -2.55 4.08 -12.39
N ILE A 99 -3.08 5.04 -13.14
CA ILE A 99 -2.43 6.32 -13.45
C ILE A 99 -3.18 7.46 -12.77
N GLY A 100 -2.46 8.32 -12.08
CA GLY A 100 -3.01 9.57 -11.58
C GLY A 100 -1.95 10.48 -11.00
N TYR A 101 -2.23 11.77 -10.98
CA TYR A 101 -1.30 12.80 -10.55
C TYR A 101 -0.87 12.66 -9.08
N ALA A 102 0.17 13.40 -8.71
CA ALA A 102 0.64 13.43 -7.33
C ALA A 102 -0.43 14.06 -6.43
N GLY A 103 -0.95 13.31 -5.46
CA GLY A 103 -2.08 13.74 -4.62
C GLY A 103 -3.45 13.23 -5.08
N ALA A 104 -3.52 12.38 -6.11
CA ALA A 104 -4.78 11.75 -6.56
C ALA A 104 -5.37 10.69 -5.61
N GLY A 105 -4.71 10.37 -4.49
CA GLY A 105 -5.18 9.39 -3.51
C GLY A 105 -4.73 7.94 -3.73
N LYS A 106 -3.90 7.66 -4.76
CA LYS A 106 -3.39 6.32 -5.11
C LYS A 106 -2.83 5.54 -3.91
N THR A 107 -1.72 6.02 -3.33
CA THR A 107 -1.03 5.35 -2.22
C THR A 107 -1.94 5.10 -1.03
N THR A 108 -2.82 6.05 -0.70
CA THR A 108 -3.77 5.88 0.42
C THR A 108 -4.78 4.77 0.15
N ALA A 109 -5.34 4.71 -1.06
CA ALA A 109 -6.29 3.66 -1.42
C ALA A 109 -5.61 2.29 -1.54
N LEU A 110 -4.40 2.22 -2.11
CA LEU A 110 -3.62 0.98 -2.21
C LEU A 110 -3.18 0.45 -0.84
N GLN A 111 -2.72 1.34 0.04
CA GLN A 111 -2.37 0.99 1.42
C GLN A 111 -3.60 0.43 2.15
N ASN A 112 -4.76 1.08 2.00
CA ASN A 112 -5.99 0.59 2.62
C ASN A 112 -6.42 -0.77 2.05
N TYR A 113 -6.34 -0.97 0.74
CA TYR A 113 -6.66 -2.28 0.14
C TYR A 113 -5.69 -3.35 0.65
N TYR A 114 -4.39 -3.04 0.68
CA TYR A 114 -3.38 -3.89 1.27
C TYR A 114 -3.79 -4.26 2.68
N GLU A 115 -3.93 -3.30 3.59
CA GLU A 115 -4.31 -3.49 4.99
C GLU A 115 -5.57 -4.32 5.16
N SER A 116 -6.56 -4.11 4.30
CA SER A 116 -7.88 -4.70 4.44
C SER A 116 -7.98 -6.16 3.97
N ASN A 117 -6.98 -6.65 3.23
CA ASN A 117 -7.07 -7.92 2.51
C ASN A 117 -5.84 -8.83 2.77
N ALA A 118 -6.11 -10.08 3.14
CA ALA A 118 -5.12 -11.15 3.15
C ALA A 118 -4.50 -11.41 1.76
N ASN A 119 -3.35 -12.08 1.72
CA ASN A 119 -2.60 -12.40 0.49
C ASN A 119 -2.37 -11.18 -0.43
N THR A 120 -2.31 -9.98 0.15
CA THR A 120 -1.94 -8.76 -0.56
C THR A 120 -0.55 -8.37 -0.15
N TYR A 121 0.31 -8.10 -1.12
CA TYR A 121 1.70 -7.71 -0.93
C TYR A 121 1.90 -6.36 -1.58
N MET A 122 2.62 -5.45 -0.91
CA MET A 122 2.83 -4.10 -1.43
C MET A 122 4.29 -3.70 -1.35
N VAL A 123 4.80 -3.13 -2.44
CA VAL A 123 6.13 -2.51 -2.54
C VAL A 123 5.95 -1.09 -3.05
N THR A 124 6.57 -0.11 -2.39
CA THR A 124 6.59 1.28 -2.85
C THR A 124 7.95 1.59 -3.45
N CYS A 125 7.99 1.92 -4.74
CA CYS A 125 9.25 2.16 -5.44
C CYS A 125 9.88 3.51 -5.04
N MET A 126 11.21 3.51 -4.96
CA MET A 126 12.03 4.70 -4.69
C MET A 126 12.94 5.00 -5.90
N ARG A 127 13.34 6.27 -6.05
CA ARG A 127 14.32 6.64 -7.08
C ARG A 127 15.67 6.01 -6.74
N GLY A 128 16.35 5.45 -7.73
CA GLY A 128 17.67 4.81 -7.55
C GLY A 128 17.61 3.33 -7.14
N VAL A 129 16.42 2.75 -6.96
CA VAL A 129 16.25 1.31 -6.76
C VAL A 129 16.74 0.57 -8.01
N ARG A 130 17.79 -0.24 -7.84
CA ARG A 130 18.26 -1.17 -8.86
C ARG A 130 17.30 -2.36 -8.94
N THR A 131 17.27 -3.07 -10.08
CA THR A 131 16.36 -4.19 -10.26
C THR A 131 16.48 -5.26 -9.17
N LYS A 132 17.70 -5.64 -8.78
CA LYS A 132 17.91 -6.61 -7.70
C LYS A 132 17.34 -6.15 -6.35
N GLN A 133 17.36 -4.85 -6.08
CA GLN A 133 16.76 -4.28 -4.87
C GLN A 133 15.24 -4.36 -4.95
N LEU A 134 14.63 -4.09 -6.11
CA LEU A 134 13.19 -4.28 -6.32
C LEU A 134 12.78 -5.74 -6.05
N LEU A 135 13.51 -6.72 -6.59
CA LEU A 135 13.24 -8.14 -6.33
C LEU A 135 13.38 -8.47 -4.84
N SER A 136 14.40 -7.91 -4.16
CA SER A 136 14.58 -8.10 -2.72
C SER A 136 13.41 -7.51 -1.93
N ASP A 137 12.93 -6.34 -2.32
CA ASP A 137 11.81 -5.67 -1.65
C ASP A 137 10.49 -6.46 -1.84
N ILE A 138 10.28 -7.06 -3.02
CA ILE A 138 9.16 -7.97 -3.27
C ILE A 138 9.27 -9.23 -2.40
N LEU A 139 10.44 -9.89 -2.35
CA LEU A 139 10.66 -11.06 -1.49
C LEU A 139 10.42 -10.72 -0.01
N LYS A 140 10.93 -9.59 0.46
CA LYS A 140 10.65 -9.11 1.82
C LYS A 140 9.16 -8.90 2.04
N ALA A 141 8.42 -8.31 1.09
CA ALA A 141 6.97 -8.15 1.19
C ALA A 141 6.26 -9.52 1.31
N LEU A 142 6.76 -10.55 0.62
CA LEU A 142 6.29 -11.93 0.71
C LEU A 142 6.70 -12.66 2.00
N GLY A 143 7.56 -12.06 2.84
CA GLY A 143 8.06 -12.70 4.06
C GLY A 143 9.31 -13.55 3.87
N VAL A 144 9.99 -13.39 2.75
CA VAL A 144 11.18 -14.14 2.39
C VAL A 144 12.43 -13.25 2.48
N ASN A 145 13.32 -13.58 3.41
CA ASN A 145 14.64 -12.97 3.50
C ASN A 145 15.64 -13.78 2.67
N TYR A 146 15.68 -13.49 1.36
CA TYR A 146 16.48 -14.23 0.39
C TYR A 146 17.21 -13.27 -0.57
N LEU A 147 18.51 -13.49 -0.74
CA LEU A 147 19.37 -12.77 -1.68
C LEU A 147 20.16 -13.81 -2.47
N ALA A 148 19.91 -13.86 -3.78
CA ALA A 148 20.53 -14.82 -4.69
C ALA A 148 20.77 -14.18 -6.05
N SER A 149 20.90 -14.96 -7.12
CA SER A 149 20.84 -14.42 -8.48
C SER A 149 19.44 -13.85 -8.78
N ASP A 150 19.34 -12.92 -9.74
CA ASP A 150 18.03 -12.32 -10.06
C ASP A 150 17.02 -13.39 -10.53
N VAL A 151 17.48 -14.41 -11.26
CA VAL A 151 16.65 -15.52 -11.74
C VAL A 151 16.09 -16.35 -10.59
N GLU A 152 16.91 -16.68 -9.59
CA GLU A 152 16.46 -17.41 -8.40
C GLU A 152 15.47 -16.59 -7.58
N MET A 153 15.69 -15.28 -7.48
CA MET A 153 14.78 -14.36 -6.79
C MET A 153 13.43 -14.31 -7.51
N ILE A 154 13.39 -14.19 -8.84
CA ILE A 154 12.16 -14.24 -9.64
C ILE A 154 11.42 -15.58 -9.42
N ARG A 155 12.12 -16.71 -9.54
CA ARG A 155 11.53 -18.04 -9.32
C ARG A 155 10.94 -18.19 -7.92
N THR A 156 11.61 -17.64 -6.92
CA THR A 156 11.11 -17.64 -5.54
C THR A 156 9.86 -16.78 -5.39
N ILE A 157 9.86 -15.57 -5.97
CA ILE A 157 8.68 -14.68 -5.99
C ILE A 157 7.48 -15.39 -6.63
N ILE A 158 7.67 -15.98 -7.81
CA ILE A 158 6.65 -16.74 -8.53
C ILE A 158 6.11 -17.88 -7.66
N GLY A 159 7.01 -18.67 -7.07
CA GLY A 159 6.64 -19.81 -6.22
C GLY A 159 5.83 -19.39 -4.99
N GLU A 160 6.19 -18.29 -4.33
CA GLU A 160 5.44 -17.78 -3.18
C GLU A 160 4.07 -17.22 -3.58
N LEU A 161 3.97 -16.50 -4.70
CA LEU A 161 2.69 -15.97 -5.20
C LEU A 161 1.73 -17.11 -5.58
N ASN A 162 2.23 -18.16 -6.24
CA ASN A 162 1.40 -19.29 -6.69
C ASN A 162 0.91 -20.21 -5.56
N LYS A 163 1.57 -20.18 -4.38
CA LYS A 163 1.12 -20.92 -3.19
C LYS A 163 -0.14 -20.34 -2.55
N LYS A 164 -0.53 -19.12 -2.91
CA LYS A 164 -1.56 -18.35 -2.22
C LYS A 164 -2.72 -18.09 -3.16
N ASP A 165 -3.90 -18.62 -2.84
CA ASP A 165 -5.09 -18.30 -3.62
C ASP A 165 -5.47 -16.82 -3.43
N GLY A 166 -5.87 -16.18 -4.52
CA GLY A 166 -6.21 -14.75 -4.55
C GLY A 166 -5.04 -13.80 -4.25
N ALA A 167 -3.78 -14.21 -4.50
CA ALA A 167 -2.63 -13.35 -4.28
C ALA A 167 -2.66 -12.09 -5.16
N LEU A 168 -2.27 -10.94 -4.59
CA LEU A 168 -2.15 -9.67 -5.28
C LEU A 168 -0.83 -8.99 -4.92
N LEU A 169 -0.01 -8.70 -5.93
CA LEU A 169 1.21 -7.88 -5.78
C LEU A 169 0.93 -6.44 -6.24
N ILE A 170 1.06 -5.49 -5.32
CA ILE A 170 0.91 -4.05 -5.56
C ILE A 170 2.30 -3.42 -5.64
N ILE A 171 2.57 -2.72 -6.75
CA ILE A 171 3.79 -1.96 -7.01
C ILE A 171 3.40 -0.49 -7.12
N ASP A 172 3.48 0.24 -6.00
CA ASP A 172 3.19 1.67 -5.94
C ASP A 172 4.41 2.50 -6.34
N GLU A 173 4.17 3.72 -6.84
CA GLU A 173 5.19 4.64 -7.35
C GLU A 173 6.06 4.05 -8.48
N ALA A 174 5.48 3.15 -9.29
CA ALA A 174 6.12 2.43 -10.39
C ALA A 174 6.68 3.37 -11.48
N SER A 175 6.24 4.64 -11.51
CA SER A 175 6.78 5.67 -12.38
C SER A 175 8.29 5.94 -12.17
N LYS A 176 8.85 5.50 -11.04
CA LYS A 176 10.28 5.60 -10.72
C LYS A 176 11.11 4.43 -11.26
N LEU A 177 10.46 3.39 -11.79
CA LEU A 177 11.14 2.19 -12.27
C LEU A 177 11.83 2.43 -13.62
N SER A 178 12.94 1.74 -13.82
CA SER A 178 13.61 1.67 -15.12
C SER A 178 12.86 0.71 -16.07
N ALA A 179 13.08 0.86 -17.37
CA ALA A 179 12.56 -0.09 -18.36
C ALA A 179 12.98 -1.55 -18.05
N ASN A 180 14.22 -1.75 -17.61
CA ASN A 180 14.70 -3.06 -17.19
C ASN A 180 13.86 -3.61 -16.02
N ALA A 181 13.61 -2.80 -14.99
CA ALA A 181 12.79 -3.25 -13.85
C ALA A 181 11.35 -3.62 -14.25
N LEU A 182 10.75 -2.96 -15.24
CA LEU A 182 9.45 -3.36 -15.78
C LEU A 182 9.51 -4.74 -16.44
N MET A 183 10.57 -5.06 -17.18
CA MET A 183 10.75 -6.39 -17.79
C MET A 183 10.79 -7.50 -16.75
N TYR A 184 11.45 -7.30 -15.61
CA TYR A 184 11.42 -8.29 -14.52
C TYR A 184 10.03 -8.49 -13.91
N ILE A 185 9.21 -7.43 -13.85
CA ILE A 185 7.81 -7.54 -13.43
C ILE A 185 7.00 -8.34 -14.47
N GLN A 186 7.29 -8.18 -15.76
CA GLN A 186 6.72 -9.02 -16.81
C GLN A 186 7.16 -10.49 -16.63
N ASP A 187 8.42 -10.78 -16.36
CA ASP A 187 8.89 -12.15 -16.14
C ASP A 187 8.17 -12.81 -14.94
N ILE A 188 7.92 -12.04 -13.88
CA ILE A 188 7.11 -12.49 -12.74
C ILE A 188 5.67 -12.79 -13.20
N LEU A 189 5.03 -11.88 -13.94
CA LEU A 189 3.65 -12.07 -14.43
C LEU A 189 3.54 -13.31 -15.33
N ASP A 190 4.49 -13.51 -16.23
CA ASP A 190 4.48 -14.64 -17.17
C ASP A 190 4.69 -15.96 -16.42
N GLY A 191 5.52 -15.96 -15.37
CA GLY A 191 5.80 -17.15 -14.56
C GLY A 191 4.76 -17.50 -13.49
N ILE A 192 3.93 -16.56 -13.04
CA ILE A 192 2.83 -16.89 -12.11
C ILE A 192 1.72 -17.74 -12.76
N GLU A 193 1.72 -17.92 -14.09
CA GLU A 193 0.77 -18.79 -14.81
C GLU A 193 -0.70 -18.56 -14.42
N GLY A 194 -1.05 -17.31 -14.11
CA GLY A 194 -2.37 -16.96 -13.58
C GLY A 194 -2.62 -17.51 -12.18
N GLY A 195 -1.64 -17.43 -11.27
CA GLY A 195 -1.80 -17.67 -9.83
C GLY A 195 -2.08 -16.40 -9.02
N ALA A 196 -1.64 -15.23 -9.50
CA ALA A 196 -1.78 -13.95 -8.80
C ALA A 196 -2.14 -12.79 -9.75
N GLY A 197 -2.67 -11.69 -9.19
CA GLY A 197 -2.81 -10.41 -9.89
C GLY A 197 -1.63 -9.48 -9.62
N ILE A 198 -1.43 -8.48 -10.49
CA ILE A 198 -0.45 -7.40 -10.27
C ILE A 198 -1.10 -6.03 -10.45
N ILE A 199 -0.84 -5.10 -9.54
CA ILE A 199 -1.15 -3.69 -9.71
C ILE A 199 0.14 -2.92 -9.91
N ILE A 200 0.23 -2.12 -10.97
CA ILE A 200 1.27 -1.11 -11.14
C ILE A 200 0.62 0.27 -11.03
N ALA A 201 1.05 1.06 -10.06
CA ALA A 201 0.50 2.39 -9.83
C ALA A 201 1.57 3.47 -10.00
N GLY A 202 1.22 4.55 -10.69
CA GLY A 202 2.15 5.63 -10.95
C GLY A 202 1.46 6.91 -11.36
N VAL A 203 2.27 7.94 -11.59
CA VAL A 203 1.82 9.19 -12.20
C VAL A 203 1.86 9.09 -13.73
N GLU A 204 1.32 10.09 -14.41
CA GLU A 204 1.04 10.14 -15.85
C GLU A 204 2.24 9.70 -16.71
N TYR A 205 3.43 10.18 -16.33
CA TYR A 205 4.64 9.87 -17.09
C TYR A 205 5.04 8.38 -17.08
N LEU A 206 4.49 7.54 -16.20
CA LEU A 206 4.68 6.08 -16.29
C LEU A 206 4.14 5.56 -17.64
N LEU A 207 2.87 5.84 -17.93
CA LEU A 207 2.21 5.38 -19.14
C LEU A 207 2.74 6.10 -20.38
N GLU A 208 3.01 7.41 -20.27
CA GLU A 208 3.59 8.17 -21.40
C GLU A 208 4.98 7.65 -21.78
N ASN A 209 5.85 7.39 -20.81
CA ASN A 209 7.19 6.86 -21.08
C ASN A 209 7.12 5.43 -21.63
N LEU A 210 6.18 4.62 -21.15
CA LEU A 210 5.94 3.29 -21.69
C LEU A 210 5.50 3.37 -23.16
N LYS A 211 4.49 4.18 -23.49
CA LYS A 211 4.02 4.39 -24.88
C LYS A 211 5.13 4.91 -25.79
N LYS A 212 5.89 5.92 -25.36
CA LYS A 212 7.08 6.40 -26.09
C LYS A 212 8.11 5.29 -26.32
N GLY A 213 8.26 4.38 -25.36
CA GLY A 213 9.11 3.20 -25.48
C GLY A 213 8.60 2.23 -26.56
N VAL A 214 7.28 1.99 -26.61
CA VAL A 214 6.63 1.18 -27.65
C VAL A 214 6.84 1.78 -29.03
N ASP A 215 6.58 3.09 -29.18
CA ASP A 215 6.71 3.79 -30.47
C ASP A 215 8.14 3.73 -31.02
N LYS A 216 9.12 3.81 -30.12
CA LYS A 216 10.55 3.71 -30.43
C LYS A 216 11.04 2.27 -30.59
N LYS A 217 10.17 1.26 -30.46
CA LYS A 217 10.53 -0.17 -30.44
C LYS A 217 11.65 -0.47 -29.45
N LYS A 218 11.64 0.20 -28.29
CA LYS A 218 12.60 -0.06 -27.23
C LYS A 218 12.37 -1.47 -26.70
N MET A 219 13.42 -2.28 -26.71
CA MET A 219 13.41 -3.67 -26.24
C MET A 219 12.61 -3.84 -24.93
N GLY A 220 11.67 -4.79 -24.92
CA GLY A 220 10.84 -5.15 -23.77
C GLY A 220 9.62 -4.25 -23.52
N MET A 221 9.58 -3.03 -24.07
CA MET A 221 8.48 -2.10 -23.81
C MET A 221 7.18 -2.44 -24.56
N PRO A 222 7.20 -2.82 -25.86
CA PRO A 222 6.02 -3.35 -26.53
C PRO A 222 5.44 -4.57 -25.80
N GLU A 223 6.30 -5.50 -25.40
CA GLU A 223 5.91 -6.73 -24.70
C GLU A 223 5.27 -6.39 -23.35
N PHE A 224 5.93 -5.58 -22.52
CA PHE A 224 5.39 -5.16 -21.22
C PHE A 224 4.05 -4.43 -21.37
N TYR A 225 3.92 -3.52 -22.33
CA TYR A 225 2.69 -2.76 -22.55
C TYR A 225 1.49 -3.66 -22.83
N THR A 226 1.68 -4.74 -23.61
CA THR A 226 0.60 -5.70 -23.92
C THR A 226 0.16 -6.56 -22.75
N ARG A 227 1.00 -6.69 -21.71
CA ARG A 227 0.67 -7.44 -20.49
C ARG A 227 -0.26 -6.70 -19.54
N VAL A 228 -0.33 -5.37 -19.64
CA VAL A 228 -1.24 -4.58 -18.81
C VAL A 228 -2.63 -4.63 -19.42
N ALA A 229 -3.52 -5.39 -18.79
CA ALA A 229 -4.85 -5.68 -19.30
C ALA A 229 -5.77 -4.45 -19.32
N LEU A 230 -5.60 -3.54 -18.36
CA LEU A 230 -6.41 -2.33 -18.24
C LEU A 230 -5.62 -1.21 -17.56
N TRP A 231 -5.86 0.03 -18.00
CA TRP A 231 -5.33 1.25 -17.38
C TRP A 231 -6.47 2.09 -16.82
N HIS A 232 -6.51 2.26 -15.50
CA HIS A 232 -7.43 3.18 -14.83
C HIS A 232 -6.77 4.56 -14.70
N HIS A 233 -7.52 5.61 -15.03
CA HIS A 233 -7.09 6.99 -14.89
C HIS A 233 -7.88 7.65 -13.77
N LEU A 234 -7.16 8.16 -12.76
CA LEU A 234 -7.76 8.89 -11.65
C LEU A 234 -7.95 10.36 -12.03
N THR A 235 -9.06 10.93 -11.58
CA THR A 235 -9.44 12.30 -11.90
C THR A 235 -9.27 13.23 -10.71
N GLY A 236 -9.42 14.54 -10.95
CA GLY A 236 -9.52 15.54 -9.90
C GLY A 236 -10.66 15.23 -8.91
N PRO A 237 -10.53 15.58 -7.63
CA PRO A 237 -11.64 15.51 -6.70
C PRO A 237 -12.77 16.45 -7.13
N THR A 238 -14.00 15.99 -6.95
CA THR A 238 -15.18 16.85 -7.07
C THR A 238 -15.29 17.75 -5.83
N ARG A 239 -15.94 18.91 -5.98
CA ARG A 239 -16.21 19.81 -4.84
C ARG A 239 -16.97 19.11 -3.72
N LYS A 240 -17.91 18.24 -4.06
CA LYS A 240 -18.70 17.45 -3.10
C LYS A 240 -17.83 16.48 -2.30
N GLU A 241 -16.85 15.83 -2.95
CA GLU A 241 -15.90 14.96 -2.24
C GLU A 241 -15.02 15.77 -1.28
N ILE A 242 -14.53 16.94 -1.71
CA ILE A 242 -13.73 17.82 -0.84
C ILE A 242 -14.54 18.26 0.38
N GLU A 243 -15.77 18.74 0.16
CA GLU A 243 -16.67 19.15 1.25
C GLU A 243 -16.94 17.98 2.21
N THR A 244 -17.18 16.78 1.68
CA THR A 244 -17.38 15.57 2.50
C THR A 244 -16.13 15.26 3.32
N ILE A 245 -14.94 15.35 2.73
CA ILE A 245 -13.66 15.15 3.42
C ILE A 245 -13.49 16.18 4.54
N CYS A 246 -13.75 17.47 4.27
CA CYS A 246 -13.67 18.53 5.27
C CYS A 246 -14.55 18.24 6.48
N VAL A 247 -15.85 18.01 6.26
CA VAL A 247 -16.83 17.83 7.34
C VAL A 247 -16.53 16.58 8.18
N ASN A 248 -16.16 15.47 7.54
CA ASN A 248 -15.85 14.23 8.25
C ASN A 248 -14.49 14.26 8.98
N ASN A 249 -13.65 15.26 8.68
CA ASN A 249 -12.38 15.50 9.36
C ASN A 249 -12.48 16.80 10.20
N GLY A 250 -13.64 17.06 10.81
CA GLY A 250 -13.80 18.09 11.84
C GLY A 250 -13.91 19.54 11.36
N LEU A 251 -13.73 19.82 10.07
CA LEU A 251 -13.80 21.19 9.55
C LEU A 251 -15.27 21.61 9.35
N THR A 252 -15.74 22.57 10.16
CA THR A 252 -17.13 23.07 10.13
C THR A 252 -17.29 24.50 9.60
N ASP A 253 -16.21 25.27 9.49
CA ASP A 253 -16.26 26.65 9.01
C ASP A 253 -16.57 26.71 7.50
N LYS A 254 -17.72 27.32 7.16
CA LYS A 254 -18.20 27.39 5.77
C LYS A 254 -17.30 28.20 4.85
N GLN A 255 -16.62 29.23 5.36
CA GLN A 255 -15.71 30.05 4.55
C GLN A 255 -14.44 29.27 4.25
N ILE A 256 -13.87 28.59 5.24
CA ILE A 256 -12.69 27.75 5.06
C ILE A 256 -13.00 26.60 4.09
N ILE A 257 -14.14 25.91 4.24
CA ILE A 257 -14.56 24.85 3.31
C ILE A 257 -14.65 25.39 1.87
N ARG A 258 -15.24 26.58 1.67
CA ARG A 258 -15.31 27.20 0.34
C ARG A 258 -13.94 27.43 -0.28
N ASP A 259 -12.94 27.80 0.52
CA ASP A 259 -11.59 28.01 0.03
C ASP A 259 -10.89 26.68 -0.28
N VAL A 260 -11.05 25.66 0.57
CA VAL A 260 -10.50 24.31 0.37
C VAL A 260 -11.11 23.61 -0.86
N THR A 261 -12.40 23.82 -1.15
CA THR A 261 -13.05 23.25 -2.35
C THR A 261 -12.51 23.76 -3.70
N ARG A 262 -11.62 24.77 -3.68
CA ARG A 262 -10.92 25.26 -4.88
C ARG A 262 -9.65 24.48 -5.19
N LEU A 263 -9.21 23.61 -4.28
CA LEU A 263 -8.02 22.76 -4.45
C LEU A 263 -8.32 21.57 -5.37
N ASN A 264 -7.30 21.14 -6.11
CA ASN A 264 -7.45 20.12 -7.16
C ASN A 264 -6.77 18.78 -6.82
N ASP A 265 -6.20 18.63 -5.62
CA ASP A 265 -5.63 17.37 -5.17
C ASP A 265 -5.88 17.09 -3.69
N PHE A 266 -6.04 15.81 -3.36
CA PHE A 266 -6.36 15.37 -2.01
C PHE A 266 -5.23 15.64 -1.01
N ARG A 267 -3.97 15.79 -1.46
CA ARG A 267 -2.85 16.09 -0.56
C ARG A 267 -2.93 17.53 -0.09
N GLN A 268 -3.18 18.49 -0.98
CA GLN A 268 -3.41 19.88 -0.62
C GLN A 268 -4.64 20.01 0.29
N VAL A 269 -5.77 19.37 -0.05
CA VAL A 269 -6.98 19.35 0.79
C VAL A 269 -6.66 18.87 2.21
N ARG A 270 -5.96 17.75 2.33
CA ARG A 270 -5.56 17.20 3.62
C ARG A 270 -4.65 18.16 4.40
N ASN A 271 -3.63 18.72 3.76
CA ASN A 271 -2.72 19.66 4.40
C ASN A 271 -3.44 20.92 4.89
N SER A 272 -4.40 21.43 4.11
CA SER A 272 -5.23 22.55 4.53
C SER A 272 -6.02 22.23 5.78
N ILE A 273 -6.72 21.08 5.82
CA ILE A 273 -7.50 20.67 7.01
C ILE A 273 -6.62 20.56 8.25
N LEU A 274 -5.47 19.86 8.14
CA LEU A 274 -4.55 19.68 9.26
C LEU A 274 -3.98 21.00 9.80
N ASN A 275 -3.73 21.97 8.92
CA ASN A 275 -3.22 23.27 9.35
C ASN A 275 -4.27 24.08 10.14
N PHE A 276 -5.56 23.90 9.85
CA PHE A 276 -6.65 24.58 10.57
C PHE A 276 -6.98 23.95 11.92
N GLU A 277 -6.71 22.65 12.12
CA GLU A 277 -6.87 22.02 13.44
C GLU A 277 -5.75 22.39 14.42
N THR A 278 -4.58 22.80 13.90
CA THR A 278 -3.41 23.18 14.72
C THR A 278 -3.30 24.68 15.04
N ALA A 279 -4.23 25.50 14.54
CA ALA A 279 -4.26 26.96 14.72
C ALA A 279 -5.36 27.35 15.73
#